data_AF-A0ABD3XYY9-F1
#
_entry.id   AF-A0ABD3XYY9-F1
#
_cell.length_a   1.000
_cell.length_b   1.000
_cell.length_c   1.000
_cell.angle_alpha   90.00
_cell.angle_beta   90.00
_cell.angle_gamma   90.00
#
_symmetry.space_group_name_H-M   'P 1'
#
loop_
_entity.id
_entity.type
_entity.pdbx_description
1 polymer ?
#
loop_
_entity_poly.entity_id
_entity_poly.type
_entity_poly.pdbx_seq_one_letter_code
_entity_poly.pdbx_strand_id
1 'polypeptide(L)'
;TKSAPNMELLKTGQFCAGLFSADKCWTRAKVIDIKDSEPKIELLFVDYGDVERVLSKDIRWLSEKTAAAPAQCIKCSLHGIQPLETELQWGSASAEAFAKIVKDVPLIAVTRTHYDQLCDLDLFIYCCDTDYTGTFQMILVM
;
A
#
# COMPACT_ATOMS: atom_id res chain seq x y z
N THR A 1 6.89 -17.08 -17.27
CA THR A 1 7.63 -18.18 -16.61
C THR A 1 7.53 -17.99 -15.10
N LYS A 2 7.14 -19.03 -14.33
CA LYS A 2 6.95 -18.98 -12.87
C LYS A 2 8.26 -19.29 -12.11
N SER A 3 9.39 -18.76 -12.54
CA SER A 3 10.69 -19.04 -11.90
C SER A 3 10.95 -18.09 -10.73
N ALA A 4 11.52 -18.63 -9.64
CA ALA A 4 12.06 -17.80 -8.56
C ALA A 4 13.16 -16.87 -9.12
N PRO A 5 13.29 -15.64 -8.62
CA PRO A 5 14.33 -14.73 -9.06
C PRO A 5 15.71 -15.26 -8.66
N ASN A 6 16.71 -15.04 -9.52
CA ASN A 6 18.09 -15.08 -9.05
C ASN A 6 18.27 -13.89 -8.10
N MET A 7 18.59 -14.19 -6.85
CA MET A 7 18.68 -13.22 -5.76
C MET A 7 19.75 -12.16 -6.01
N GLU A 8 20.81 -12.49 -6.74
CA GLU A 8 21.87 -11.53 -7.11
C GLU A 8 21.39 -10.41 -8.04
N LEU A 9 20.25 -10.60 -8.71
CA LEU A 9 19.68 -9.62 -9.62
C LEU A 9 18.60 -8.75 -8.98
N LEU A 10 18.14 -9.09 -7.79
CA LEU A 10 17.08 -8.34 -7.11
C LEU A 10 17.65 -7.03 -6.58
N LYS A 11 16.97 -5.92 -6.85
CA LYS A 11 17.38 -4.59 -6.39
C LYS A 11 16.24 -3.84 -5.74
N THR A 12 16.55 -3.02 -4.73
CA THR A 12 15.62 -2.06 -4.18
C THR A 12 15.03 -1.18 -5.28
N GLY A 13 13.71 -0.97 -5.21
CA GLY A 13 12.93 -0.25 -6.21
C GLY A 13 12.34 -1.12 -7.32
N GLN A 14 12.78 -2.37 -7.47
CA GLN A 14 12.30 -3.25 -8.53
C GLN A 14 10.93 -3.85 -8.22
N PHE A 15 10.07 -3.95 -9.23
CA PHE A 15 8.76 -4.61 -9.12
C PHE A 15 8.88 -6.14 -9.22
N CYS A 16 8.12 -6.83 -8.39
CA CYS A 16 8.04 -8.30 -8.34
C CYS A 16 6.63 -8.74 -7.91
N ALA A 17 6.38 -10.03 -7.89
CA ALA A 17 5.25 -10.60 -7.15
C ALA A 17 5.76 -11.22 -5.86
N GLY A 18 5.14 -10.88 -4.73
CA GLY A 18 5.35 -11.54 -3.44
C GLY A 18 4.15 -12.42 -3.09
N LEU A 19 4.37 -13.49 -2.33
CA LEU A 19 3.27 -14.25 -1.74
C LEU A 19 2.71 -13.47 -0.54
N PHE A 20 1.55 -12.87 -0.70
CA PHE A 20 0.95 -12.01 0.33
C PHE A 20 0.40 -12.84 1.49
N SER A 21 0.66 -12.42 2.72
CA SER A 21 0.35 -13.25 3.89
C SER A 21 -1.16 -13.35 4.18
N ALA A 22 -1.92 -12.29 3.87
CA ALA A 22 -3.34 -12.18 4.16
C ALA A 22 -4.20 -13.21 3.42
N ASP A 23 -3.96 -13.42 2.12
CA ASP A 23 -4.78 -14.27 1.25
C ASP A 23 -4.00 -15.41 0.57
N LYS A 24 -2.68 -15.50 0.82
CA LYS A 24 -1.77 -16.47 0.20
C LYS A 24 -1.76 -16.41 -1.34
N CYS A 25 -2.07 -15.24 -1.91
CA CYS A 25 -2.03 -15.01 -3.35
C CYS A 25 -0.72 -14.33 -3.78
N TRP A 26 -0.36 -14.50 -5.06
CA TRP A 26 0.75 -13.79 -5.66
C TRP A 26 0.32 -12.37 -5.99
N THR A 27 0.86 -11.42 -5.26
CA THR A 27 0.44 -10.02 -5.32
C THR A 27 1.61 -9.16 -5.76
N ARG A 28 1.30 -8.16 -6.59
CA ARG A 28 2.32 -7.24 -7.08
C ARG A 28 2.89 -6.42 -5.93
N ALA A 29 4.20 -6.33 -5.93
CA ALA A 29 4.97 -5.68 -4.89
C ALA A 29 6.19 -4.96 -5.48
N LYS A 30 6.80 -4.13 -4.65
CA LYS A 30 8.05 -3.43 -4.92
C LYS A 30 9.04 -3.76 -3.81
N VAL A 31 10.26 -4.11 -4.18
CA VAL A 31 11.34 -4.32 -3.21
C VAL A 31 11.69 -2.98 -2.57
N ILE A 32 11.60 -2.88 -1.25
CA ILE A 32 11.92 -1.64 -0.54
C ILE A 32 13.18 -1.76 0.32
N ASP A 33 13.51 -2.96 0.81
CA ASP A 33 14.77 -3.20 1.52
C ASP A 33 15.28 -4.64 1.32
N ILE A 34 16.60 -4.77 1.15
CA ILE A 34 17.32 -6.04 1.04
C ILE A 34 18.45 -6.00 2.06
N LYS A 35 18.43 -6.93 3.03
CA LYS A 35 19.50 -7.07 4.01
C LYS A 35 20.29 -8.33 3.73
N ASP A 36 21.57 -8.19 3.38
CA ASP A 36 22.45 -9.31 3.01
C ASP A 36 22.55 -10.40 4.09
N SER A 37 22.39 -10.01 5.36
CA SER A 37 22.46 -10.93 6.51
C SER A 37 21.15 -11.66 6.81
N GLU A 38 20.05 -11.35 6.10
CA GLU A 38 18.73 -11.89 6.40
C GLU A 38 18.11 -12.67 5.23
N PRO A 39 17.42 -13.79 5.49
CA PRO A 39 16.78 -14.58 4.45
C PRO A 39 15.50 -13.95 3.89
N LYS A 40 15.01 -12.87 4.52
CA LYS A 40 13.77 -12.20 4.18
C LYS A 40 14.05 -10.84 3.56
N ILE A 41 13.27 -10.51 2.53
CA ILE A 41 13.30 -9.24 1.81
C ILE A 41 12.04 -8.47 2.16
N GLU A 42 12.18 -7.17 2.36
CA GLU A 42 11.05 -6.29 2.63
C GLU A 42 10.40 -5.82 1.33
N LEU A 43 9.11 -6.06 1.22
CA LEU A 43 8.29 -5.74 0.07
C LEU A 43 7.16 -4.79 0.47
N LEU A 44 6.89 -3.79 -0.38
CA LEU A 44 5.66 -3.02 -0.37
C LEU A 44 4.69 -3.63 -1.38
N PHE A 45 3.54 -4.14 -0.94
CA PHE A 45 2.48 -4.62 -1.82
C PHE A 45 1.73 -3.44 -2.43
N VAL A 46 2.23 -2.91 -3.55
CA VAL A 46 1.84 -1.61 -4.12
C VAL A 46 0.35 -1.44 -4.47
N ASP A 47 -0.43 -2.51 -4.48
CA ASP A 47 -1.88 -2.44 -4.73
C ASP A 47 -2.71 -2.41 -3.44
N TYR A 48 -2.12 -2.83 -2.33
CA TYR A 48 -2.74 -2.91 -1.00
C TYR A 48 -2.04 -2.07 0.05
N GLY A 49 -0.85 -1.54 -0.28
CA GLY A 49 0.13 -0.76 0.49
C GLY A 49 0.63 -1.34 1.81
N ASP A 50 0.32 -2.60 2.13
CA ASP A 50 0.99 -3.35 3.19
C ASP A 50 2.50 -3.51 2.92
N VAL A 51 3.27 -3.53 4.00
CA VAL A 51 4.71 -3.86 3.99
C VAL A 51 4.91 -5.17 4.71
N GLU A 52 5.53 -6.16 4.05
CA GLU A 52 5.87 -7.43 4.69
C GLU A 52 7.30 -7.88 4.34
N ARG A 53 7.88 -8.67 5.25
CA ARG A 53 9.17 -9.33 5.03
C ARG A 53 8.94 -10.78 4.60
N VAL A 54 9.18 -11.06 3.33
CA VAL A 54 8.91 -12.38 2.71
C VAL A 54 10.21 -13.12 2.41
N LEU A 55 10.16 -14.45 2.35
CA LEU A 55 11.32 -15.24 1.96
C LEU A 55 11.57 -15.09 0.45
N SER A 56 12.84 -15.20 0.04
CA SER A 56 13.24 -15.21 -1.38
C SER A 56 12.45 -16.21 -2.24
N LYS A 57 12.18 -17.41 -1.71
CA LYS A 57 11.39 -18.45 -2.37
C LYS A 57 9.94 -18.05 -2.64
N ASP A 58 9.47 -17.00 -1.97
CA ASP A 58 8.11 -16.47 -2.05
C ASP A 58 8.07 -15.16 -2.86
N ILE A 59 9.07 -14.96 -3.74
CA ILE A 59 9.15 -13.85 -4.70
C ILE A 59 9.20 -14.41 -6.12
N ARG A 60 8.54 -13.75 -7.09
CA ARG A 60 8.58 -14.09 -8.52
C ARG A 60 8.75 -12.84 -9.37
N TRP A 61 9.35 -13.00 -10.55
CA TRP A 61 9.40 -11.92 -11.53
C TRP A 61 8.01 -11.65 -12.12
N LEU A 62 7.72 -10.37 -12.32
CA LEU A 62 6.56 -9.94 -13.10
C LEU A 62 6.90 -9.90 -14.58
N SER A 63 5.87 -10.07 -15.40
CA SER A 63 5.96 -9.65 -16.80
C SER A 63 6.08 -8.12 -16.86
N GLU A 64 6.75 -7.59 -17.87
CA GLU A 64 6.87 -6.14 -18.09
C GLU A 64 5.50 -5.45 -18.10
N LYS A 65 4.51 -6.06 -18.75
CA LYS A 65 3.12 -5.57 -18.78
C LYS A 65 2.51 -5.43 -17.38
N THR A 66 2.70 -6.41 -16.51
CA THR A 66 2.17 -6.39 -15.14
C THR A 66 2.93 -5.41 -14.25
N ALA A 67 4.25 -5.32 -14.45
CA ALA A 67 5.09 -4.35 -13.73
C ALA A 67 4.76 -2.89 -14.10
N ALA A 68 4.39 -2.63 -15.35
CA ALA A 68 4.10 -1.29 -15.87
C ALA A 68 2.72 -0.73 -15.48
N ALA A 69 1.80 -1.56 -14.97
CA ALA A 69 0.49 -1.06 -14.57
C ALA A 69 0.63 -0.05 -13.39
N PRO A 70 -0.23 0.96 -13.26
CA PRO A 70 -0.19 1.88 -12.13
C PRO A 70 -0.46 1.15 -10.81
N ALA A 71 0.27 1.49 -9.74
CA ALA A 71 -0.04 1.02 -8.38
C ALA A 71 -1.48 1.43 -8.01
N GLN A 72 -2.25 0.51 -7.43
CA GLN A 72 -3.65 0.78 -7.07
C GLN A 72 -3.80 1.39 -5.68
N CYS A 73 -2.80 1.20 -4.80
CA CYS A 73 -2.77 1.89 -3.51
C CYS A 73 -2.20 3.30 -3.68
N ILE A 74 -3.00 4.28 -3.31
CA ILE A 74 -2.58 5.68 -3.23
C ILE A 74 -2.32 6.02 -1.76
N LYS A 75 -1.11 6.51 -1.48
CA LYS A 75 -0.76 7.01 -0.15
C LYS A 75 -1.38 8.39 0.04
N CYS A 76 -2.14 8.57 1.12
CA CYS A 76 -2.81 9.84 1.41
C CYS A 76 -2.79 10.24 2.89
N SER A 77 -3.11 11.51 3.15
CA SER A 77 -3.34 12.09 4.47
C SER A 77 -4.68 12.83 4.52
N LEU A 78 -5.26 12.96 5.71
CA LEU A 78 -6.45 13.75 5.95
C LEU A 78 -6.09 15.24 6.03
N HIS A 79 -6.75 16.04 5.22
CA HIS A 79 -6.55 17.48 5.20
C HIS A 79 -7.00 18.13 6.51
N GLY A 80 -6.18 19.06 7.03
CA GLY A 80 -6.53 19.89 8.20
C GLY A 80 -6.62 19.15 9.54
N ILE A 81 -6.20 17.88 9.59
CA ILE A 81 -6.27 17.05 10.80
C ILE A 81 -4.85 16.60 11.17
N GLN A 82 -4.49 16.76 12.44
CA GLN A 82 -3.17 16.42 12.99
C GLN A 82 -3.31 15.78 14.38
N PRO A 83 -2.29 15.06 14.87
CA PRO A 83 -2.27 14.57 16.25
C PRO A 83 -2.53 15.70 17.25
N LEU A 84 -2.95 15.35 18.47
CA LEU A 84 -3.12 16.33 19.54
C LEU A 84 -1.79 17.09 19.77
N GLU A 85 -1.84 18.36 20.16
CA GLU A 85 -0.62 19.16 20.39
C GLU A 85 0.34 18.52 21.40
N THR A 86 -0.18 17.70 22.31
CA THR A 86 0.58 16.95 23.31
C THR A 86 1.23 15.68 22.76
N GLU A 87 0.96 15.31 21.51
CA GLU A 87 1.39 14.07 20.86
C GLU A 87 2.23 14.37 19.61
N LEU A 88 3.32 13.62 19.41
CA LEU A 88 4.17 13.75 18.21
C LEU A 88 3.68 12.91 17.02
N GLN A 89 2.77 11.97 17.28
CA GLN A 89 2.24 11.01 16.30
C GLN A 89 0.83 10.60 16.71
N TRP A 90 0.05 10.05 15.79
CA TRP A 90 -1.27 9.52 16.10
C TRP A 90 -1.21 8.41 17.15
N GLY A 91 -2.00 8.54 18.20
CA GLY A 91 -2.26 7.44 19.12
C GLY A 91 -3.00 6.28 18.43
N SER A 92 -2.75 5.05 18.90
CA SER A 92 -3.41 3.83 18.37
C SER A 92 -4.93 3.90 18.45
N ALA A 93 -5.49 4.52 19.48
CA ALA A 93 -6.92 4.71 19.64
C ALA A 93 -7.53 5.53 18.49
N SER A 94 -6.86 6.60 18.06
CA SER A 94 -7.30 7.43 16.93
C SER A 94 -7.23 6.65 15.62
N ALA A 95 -6.15 5.89 15.41
CA ALA A 95 -5.99 5.05 14.23
C ALA A 95 -7.04 3.93 14.15
N GLU A 96 -7.32 3.25 15.27
CA GLU A 96 -8.36 2.22 15.35
C GLU A 96 -9.76 2.79 15.15
N ALA A 97 -10.05 3.96 15.71
CA ALA A 97 -11.33 4.63 15.52
C ALA A 97 -11.53 5.01 14.04
N PHE A 98 -10.50 5.58 13.42
CA PHE A 98 -10.53 5.91 12.00
C PHE A 98 -10.73 4.65 11.13
N ALA A 99 -9.95 3.59 11.38
CA ALA A 99 -10.07 2.33 10.65
C ALA A 99 -11.49 1.74 10.73
N LYS A 100 -12.15 1.81 11.89
CA LYS A 100 -13.54 1.36 12.05
C LYS A 100 -14.54 2.15 11.22
N ILE A 101 -14.28 3.44 10.99
CA ILE A 101 -15.18 4.33 10.24
C ILE A 101 -15.07 4.08 8.74
N VAL A 102 -13.86 3.83 8.23
CA VAL A 102 -13.59 3.77 6.78
C VAL A 102 -13.58 2.35 6.21
N LYS A 103 -13.39 1.33 7.06
CA LYS A 103 -13.26 -0.05 6.62
C LYS A 103 -14.51 -0.52 5.87
N ASP A 104 -14.30 -1.03 4.66
CA ASP A 104 -15.35 -1.59 3.79
C ASP A 104 -16.48 -0.59 3.47
N VAL A 105 -16.21 0.71 3.61
CA VAL A 105 -17.14 1.79 3.27
C VAL A 105 -16.64 2.51 2.01
N PRO A 106 -17.45 2.62 0.94
CA PRO A 106 -17.09 3.47 -0.19
C PRO A 106 -17.06 4.94 0.23
N LEU A 107 -15.96 5.63 -0.07
CA LEU A 107 -15.75 7.03 0.29
C LEU A 107 -15.52 7.88 -0.96
N ILE A 108 -15.88 9.16 -0.87
CA ILE A 108 -15.50 10.15 -1.87
C ILE A 108 -14.28 10.89 -1.33
N ALA A 109 -13.20 10.88 -2.12
CA ALA A 109 -11.99 11.61 -1.83
C ALA A 109 -11.83 12.79 -2.78
N VAL A 110 -11.59 13.97 -2.23
CA VAL A 110 -11.30 15.18 -3.00
C VAL A 110 -9.84 15.56 -2.76
N THR A 111 -9.04 15.57 -3.82
CA THR A 111 -7.65 16.01 -3.77
C THR A 111 -7.57 17.51 -3.56
N ARG A 112 -6.85 17.96 -2.54
CA ARG A 112 -6.55 19.38 -2.31
C ARG A 112 -5.19 19.75 -2.89
N THR A 113 -4.18 18.98 -2.53
CA THR A 113 -2.79 19.21 -2.97
C THR A 113 -2.09 17.89 -3.26
N HIS A 114 -1.13 17.91 -4.17
CA HIS A 114 -0.31 16.75 -4.51
C HIS A 114 1.15 17.02 -4.15
N TYR A 115 1.73 16.18 -3.30
CA TYR A 115 3.13 16.27 -2.88
C TYR A 115 3.85 14.95 -3.22
N ASP A 116 4.66 14.93 -4.28
CA ASP A 116 5.38 13.75 -4.75
C ASP A 116 4.51 12.48 -4.96
N GLN A 117 4.48 11.57 -3.98
CA GLN A 117 3.68 10.33 -3.96
C GLN A 117 2.60 10.33 -2.87
N LEU A 118 2.39 11.47 -2.21
CA LEU A 118 1.39 11.68 -1.16
C LEU A 118 0.30 12.64 -1.66
N CYS A 119 -0.94 12.17 -1.61
CA CYS A 119 -2.11 13.02 -1.88
C CYS A 119 -2.68 13.56 -0.56
N ASP A 120 -2.86 14.88 -0.47
CA ASP A 120 -3.58 15.51 0.64
C ASP A 120 -5.07 15.59 0.28
N LEU A 121 -5.93 14.96 1.09
CA LEU A 121 -7.32 14.66 0.73
C LEU A 121 -8.31 15.16 1.78
N ASP A 122 -9.44 15.68 1.31
CA ASP A 122 -10.67 15.65 2.10
C ASP A 122 -11.39 14.32 1.84
N LEU A 123 -11.66 13.56 2.91
CA LEU A 123 -12.50 12.37 2.87
C LEU A 123 -13.92 12.73 3.29
N PHE A 124 -14.87 12.50 2.39
CA PHE A 124 -16.29 12.62 2.69
C PHE A 124 -16.90 11.22 2.77
N ILE A 125 -17.44 10.90 3.95
CA ILE A 125 -18.26 9.72 4.15
C ILE A 125 -19.67 10.08 3.65
N TYR A 126 -19.96 9.72 2.41
CA TYR A 126 -21.33 9.71 1.92
C TYR A 126 -21.89 8.29 2.06
N CYS A 127 -22.98 8.15 2.79
CA CYS A 127 -23.83 6.96 2.67
C CYS A 127 -24.63 7.11 1.37
N CYS A 128 -23.98 6.95 0.22
CA CYS A 128 -24.64 7.00 -1.08
C CYS A 128 -24.12 5.88 -1.98
N ASP A 129 -25.00 4.91 -2.22
CA ASP A 129 -25.00 4.10 -3.44
C ASP A 129 -24.80 5.03 -4.64
N THR A 130 -23.63 5.00 -5.27
CA THR A 130 -23.48 5.52 -6.62
C THR A 130 -22.66 4.55 -7.44
N ASP A 131 -23.36 3.94 -8.38
CA ASP A 131 -22.85 3.04 -9.42
C ASP A 131 -21.74 3.72 -10.24
N TYR A 132 -20.50 3.61 -9.78
CA TYR A 132 -19.32 3.81 -10.61
C TYR A 132 -18.26 2.77 -10.25
N THR A 133 -18.06 1.84 -11.18
CA THR A 133 -17.13 0.70 -11.06
C THR A 133 -15.69 1.20 -11.18
N GLY A 134 -15.09 1.54 -10.04
CA GLY A 134 -13.68 1.84 -9.89
C GLY A 134 -13.31 1.78 -8.42
N THR A 135 -13.26 0.57 -7.85
CA THR A 135 -12.76 0.36 -6.48
C THR A 135 -11.27 0.65 -6.44
N PHE A 136 -10.89 1.84 -5.97
CA PHE A 136 -9.52 2.15 -5.58
C PHE A 136 -9.37 1.86 -4.08
N GLN A 137 -8.43 1.01 -3.70
CA GLN A 137 -8.06 0.85 -2.30
C GLN A 137 -7.14 2.02 -1.92
N MET A 138 -7.64 2.95 -1.12
CA MET A 138 -6.81 4.00 -0.54
C MET A 138 -6.24 3.53 0.79
N ILE A 139 -4.93 3.68 0.98
CA ILE A 139 -4.35 3.63 2.32
C ILE A 139 -4.09 5.05 2.79
N LEU A 140 -4.79 5.40 3.86
CA LEU A 140 -4.43 6.54 4.66
C LEU A 140 -3.17 6.19 5.46
N VAL A 141 -2.11 6.97 5.27
CA VAL A 141 -0.99 6.97 6.20
C VAL A 141 -1.33 7.99 7.27
N MET A 142 -1.67 7.47 8.46
CA MET A 142 -1.76 8.26 9.68
C MET A 142 -0.36 8.46 10.24
#